data_AF-A0A6M2D7Z3-F1
#
_entry.id   AF-A0A6M2D7Z3-F1
#
_cell.length_a   1.000
_cell.length_b   1.000
_cell.length_c   1.000
_cell.angle_alpha   90.00
_cell.angle_beta   90.00
_cell.angle_gamma   90.00
#
_symmetry.space_group_name_H-M   'P 1'
#
loop_
_entity.id
_entity.type
_entity.pdbx_description
1 polymer ?
#
loop_
_entity_poly.entity_id
_entity_poly.type
_entity_poly.pdbx_seq_one_letter_code
_entity_poly.pdbx_strand_id
1 'polypeptide(L)'
;MVVLEQLLGFVEAAGAVLAVWDLASFSQSRDPNRAALAQYVTRVLSVLNLTLHNKSARYEDQALQAVFRLNNLHYVLRALVRSGLLEVVQMYEPSLGKQYEEQIRDQKRLYSQSWSRVLHYVLEVDRPLSTSAVAAGGAKLRDKDRQTIKDKFTGFNRELEELYRVQKAYAVPDVELRESLKRDNKEFVLPKYKMFYDKYVSVPFTKNPDKYLKYTPLQVSNLIDQFFDAAA
;
A
#
# COMPACT_ATOMS: atom_id res chain seq x y z
N MET A 1 -17.28 -17.32 -25.94
CA MET A 1 -18.31 -16.27 -25.98
C MET A 1 -18.14 -15.19 -24.90
N VAL A 2 -17.84 -15.54 -23.64
CA VAL A 2 -17.69 -14.56 -22.53
C VAL A 2 -16.60 -13.48 -22.76
N VAL A 3 -15.49 -13.81 -23.44
CA VAL A 3 -14.43 -12.82 -23.77
C VAL A 3 -14.87 -11.82 -24.84
N LEU A 4 -15.76 -12.23 -25.77
CA LEU A 4 -16.26 -11.36 -26.84
C LEU A 4 -17.31 -10.36 -26.32
N GLU A 5 -18.13 -10.76 -25.34
CA GLU A 5 -19.09 -9.86 -24.68
C GLU A 5 -18.40 -8.80 -23.82
N GLN A 6 -17.27 -9.13 -23.19
CA GLN A 6 -16.47 -8.16 -22.44
C GLN A 6 -15.79 -7.12 -23.36
N LEU A 7 -15.42 -7.51 -24.58
CA LEU A 7 -14.85 -6.60 -25.58
C LEU A 7 -15.84 -5.52 -26.04
N LEU A 8 -17.15 -5.78 -25.95
CA LEU A 8 -18.19 -4.80 -26.32
C LEU A 8 -18.10 -3.51 -25.46
N GLY A 9 -17.76 -3.64 -24.18
CA GLY A 9 -17.56 -2.52 -23.26
C GLY A 9 -16.24 -1.76 -23.46
N PHE A 10 -15.35 -2.25 -24.33
CA PHE A 10 -14.05 -1.66 -24.64
C PHE A 10 -13.86 -1.42 -26.15
N VAL A 11 -14.95 -1.35 -26.94
CA VAL A 11 -14.89 -1.23 -28.40
C VAL A 11 -14.08 -0.03 -28.87
N GLU A 12 -14.22 1.14 -28.24
CA GLU A 12 -13.44 2.33 -28.61
C GLU A 12 -11.95 2.17 -28.27
N ALA A 13 -11.65 1.60 -27.10
CA ALA A 13 -10.30 1.28 -26.66
C ALA A 13 -9.62 0.24 -27.58
N ALA A 14 -10.32 -0.85 -27.89
CA ALA A 14 -9.87 -1.89 -28.81
C ALA A 14 -9.74 -1.34 -30.25
N GLY A 15 -10.67 -0.50 -30.68
CA GLY A 15 -10.67 0.17 -31.98
C GLY A 15 -9.48 1.11 -32.16
N ALA A 16 -9.16 1.93 -31.16
CA ALA A 16 -7.99 2.80 -31.17
C ALA A 16 -6.66 2.01 -31.19
N VAL A 17 -6.60 0.88 -30.48
CA VAL A 17 -5.45 -0.02 -30.49
C VAL A 17 -5.25 -0.64 -31.88
N LEU A 18 -6.35 -0.99 -32.57
CA LEU A 18 -6.37 -1.61 -33.91
C LEU A 18 -6.23 -0.62 -35.07
N ALA A 19 -6.56 0.66 -34.91
CA ALA A 19 -6.56 1.62 -36.02
C ALA A 19 -5.16 2.10 -36.45
N VAL A 20 -4.11 1.87 -35.63
CA VAL A 20 -2.76 2.36 -35.90
C VAL A 20 -1.80 1.19 -36.17
N TRP A 21 -2.05 0.40 -37.21
CA TRP A 21 -1.09 -0.63 -37.64
C TRP A 21 -0.02 0.02 -38.51
N ASP A 22 1.13 0.37 -37.94
CA ASP A 22 2.26 0.89 -38.73
C ASP A 22 3.09 -0.29 -39.28
N LEU A 23 2.49 -1.02 -40.22
CA LEU A 23 3.09 -2.17 -40.91
C LEU A 23 4.45 -1.84 -41.57
N ALA A 24 4.68 -0.58 -41.93
CA ALA A 24 5.92 -0.14 -42.57
C ALA A 24 7.12 -0.22 -41.63
N SER A 25 6.92 0.08 -40.33
CA SER A 25 7.98 0.06 -39.31
C SER A 25 8.52 -1.35 -39.00
N PHE A 26 7.73 -2.40 -39.24
CA PHE A 26 8.11 -3.78 -38.92
C PHE A 26 8.92 -4.48 -40.01
N SER A 27 8.94 -3.93 -41.23
CA SER A 27 9.63 -4.53 -42.38
C SER A 27 11.14 -4.72 -42.19
N GLN A 28 11.75 -3.95 -41.27
CA GLN A 28 13.17 -4.04 -40.92
C GLN A 28 13.44 -4.92 -39.68
N SER A 29 12.39 -5.42 -39.03
CA SER A 29 12.50 -6.31 -37.86
C SER A 29 12.94 -7.71 -38.28
N ARG A 30 13.83 -8.32 -37.48
CA ARG A 30 14.24 -9.72 -37.64
C ARG A 30 13.08 -10.70 -37.40
N ASP A 31 12.04 -10.26 -36.67
CA ASP A 31 10.77 -10.97 -36.47
C ASP A 31 9.60 -9.95 -36.48
N PRO A 32 9.03 -9.66 -37.66
CA PRO A 32 7.99 -8.63 -37.81
C PRO A 32 6.69 -9.00 -37.07
N ASN A 33 6.37 -10.29 -36.98
CA ASN A 33 5.17 -10.77 -36.32
C ASN A 33 5.24 -10.58 -34.80
N ARG A 34 6.39 -10.91 -34.19
CA ARG A 34 6.60 -10.64 -32.75
C ARG A 34 6.65 -9.15 -32.44
N ALA A 35 7.24 -8.34 -33.31
CA ALA A 35 7.28 -6.88 -33.12
C ALA A 35 5.88 -6.25 -33.20
N ALA A 36 5.04 -6.68 -34.16
CA ALA A 36 3.65 -6.25 -34.25
C ALA A 36 2.84 -6.65 -33.01
N LEU A 37 3.02 -7.89 -32.53
CA LEU A 37 2.40 -8.35 -31.28
C LEU A 37 2.86 -7.52 -30.07
N ALA A 38 4.16 -7.25 -29.96
CA ALA A 38 4.73 -6.44 -28.89
C ALA A 38 4.12 -5.04 -28.85
N GLN A 39 4.03 -4.36 -30.00
CA GLN A 39 3.40 -3.04 -30.09
C GLN A 39 1.91 -3.08 -29.72
N TYR A 40 1.17 -4.07 -30.24
CA TYR A 40 -0.25 -4.24 -29.92
C TYR A 40 -0.46 -4.40 -28.40
N VAL A 41 0.30 -5.31 -27.78
CA VAL A 41 0.21 -5.58 -26.35
C VAL A 41 0.59 -4.35 -25.53
N THR A 42 1.66 -3.63 -25.87
CA THR A 42 2.03 -2.37 -25.19
C THR A 42 0.86 -1.38 -25.18
N ARG A 43 0.16 -1.22 -26.30
CA ARG A 43 -1.01 -0.32 -26.37
C ARG A 43 -2.16 -0.83 -25.51
N VAL A 44 -2.48 -2.11 -25.57
CA VAL A 44 -3.52 -2.71 -24.71
C VAL A 44 -3.20 -2.46 -23.23
N LEU A 45 -1.95 -2.66 -22.82
CA LEU A 45 -1.49 -2.41 -21.46
C LEU A 45 -1.61 -0.93 -21.08
N SER A 46 -1.26 0.00 -21.97
CA SER A 46 -1.42 1.44 -21.73
C SER A 46 -2.89 1.82 -21.50
N VAL A 47 -3.80 1.31 -22.35
CA VAL A 47 -5.24 1.58 -22.19
C VAL A 47 -5.80 0.91 -20.92
N LEU A 48 -5.34 -0.30 -20.59
CA LEU A 48 -5.68 -0.97 -19.35
C LEU A 48 -5.24 -0.14 -18.13
N ASN A 49 -4.00 0.34 -18.11
CA ASN A 49 -3.47 1.16 -17.01
C ASN A 49 -4.25 2.46 -16.82
N LEU A 50 -4.62 3.15 -17.91
CA LEU A 50 -5.48 4.33 -17.84
C LEU A 50 -6.87 3.98 -17.30
N THR A 51 -7.44 2.87 -17.74
CA THR A 51 -8.75 2.40 -17.24
C THR A 51 -8.71 2.08 -15.76
N LEU A 52 -7.68 1.37 -15.30
CA LEU A 52 -7.45 1.06 -13.89
C LEU A 52 -7.26 2.33 -13.06
N HIS A 53 -6.54 3.32 -13.61
CA HIS A 53 -6.40 4.64 -12.99
C HIS A 53 -7.76 5.28 -12.77
N ASN A 54 -8.56 5.42 -13.83
CA ASN A 54 -9.86 6.08 -13.76
C ASN A 54 -10.86 5.34 -12.86
N LYS A 55 -10.82 3.99 -12.84
CA LYS A 55 -11.66 3.19 -11.94
C LYS A 55 -11.27 3.40 -10.48
N SER A 56 -9.98 3.38 -10.18
CA SER A 56 -9.51 3.57 -8.81
C SER A 56 -9.86 4.95 -8.25
N ALA A 57 -9.86 6.00 -9.08
CA ALA A 57 -10.19 7.36 -8.67
C ALA A 57 -11.64 7.53 -8.15
N ARG A 58 -12.48 6.50 -8.31
CA ARG A 58 -13.85 6.47 -7.77
C ARG A 58 -13.93 6.07 -6.30
N TYR A 59 -12.87 5.48 -5.73
CA TYR A 59 -12.85 5.21 -4.29
C TYR A 59 -12.52 6.50 -3.53
N GLU A 60 -13.26 6.79 -2.47
CA GLU A 60 -12.99 7.96 -1.62
C GLU A 60 -11.68 7.82 -0.84
N ASP A 61 -11.39 6.62 -0.34
CA ASP A 61 -10.16 6.34 0.41
C ASP A 61 -8.97 6.17 -0.53
N GLN A 62 -7.99 7.08 -0.44
CA GLN A 62 -6.73 7.05 -1.19
C GLN A 62 -5.93 5.74 -0.98
N ALA A 63 -5.97 5.16 0.22
CA ALA A 63 -5.31 3.90 0.50
C ALA A 63 -5.99 2.75 -0.26
N LEU A 64 -7.32 2.77 -0.39
CA LEU A 64 -8.05 1.80 -1.21
C LEU A 64 -7.76 2.00 -2.70
N GLN A 65 -7.66 3.25 -3.18
CA GLN A 65 -7.22 3.52 -4.55
C GLN A 65 -5.86 2.87 -4.84
N ALA A 66 -4.90 3.05 -3.91
CA ALA A 66 -3.56 2.50 -4.03
C ALA A 66 -3.55 0.97 -4.00
N VAL A 67 -4.28 0.34 -3.06
CA VAL A 67 -4.40 -1.13 -2.97
C VAL A 67 -5.04 -1.71 -4.23
N PHE A 68 -6.10 -1.09 -4.75
CA PHE A 68 -6.73 -1.52 -6.00
C PHE A 68 -5.74 -1.51 -7.17
N ARG A 69 -4.99 -0.41 -7.35
CA ARG A 69 -3.99 -0.31 -8.42
C ARG A 69 -2.88 -1.34 -8.20
N LEU A 70 -2.40 -1.48 -6.97
CA LEU A 70 -1.35 -2.42 -6.60
C LEU A 70 -1.72 -3.87 -6.97
N ASN A 71 -2.93 -4.31 -6.62
CA ASN A 71 -3.42 -5.65 -6.98
C ASN A 71 -3.40 -5.89 -8.49
N ASN A 72 -3.92 -4.94 -9.25
CA ASN A 72 -4.04 -5.09 -10.71
C ASN A 72 -2.67 -5.01 -11.40
N LEU A 73 -1.82 -4.06 -11.01
CA LEU A 73 -0.45 -3.93 -11.55
C LEU A 73 0.38 -5.19 -11.25
N HIS A 74 0.29 -5.71 -10.03
CA HIS A 74 0.97 -6.94 -9.65
C HIS A 74 0.45 -8.12 -10.47
N TYR A 75 -0.86 -8.28 -10.59
CA TYR A 75 -1.47 -9.34 -11.40
C TYR A 75 -1.00 -9.29 -12.86
N VAL A 76 -1.04 -8.10 -13.49
CA VAL A 76 -0.61 -7.91 -14.87
C VAL A 76 0.86 -8.27 -15.04
N LEU A 77 1.74 -7.76 -14.17
CA LEU A 77 3.17 -8.08 -14.25
C LEU A 77 3.42 -9.58 -14.12
N ARG A 78 2.78 -10.25 -13.15
CA ARG A 78 2.90 -11.71 -12.96
C ARG A 78 2.35 -12.50 -14.16
N ALA A 79 1.26 -12.04 -14.76
CA ALA A 79 0.69 -12.66 -15.96
C ALA A 79 1.61 -12.50 -17.19
N LEU A 80 2.23 -11.32 -17.36
CA LEU A 80 3.20 -11.07 -18.42
C LEU A 80 4.45 -11.95 -18.28
N VAL A 81 4.97 -12.10 -17.06
CA VAL A 81 6.12 -12.97 -16.78
C VAL A 81 5.77 -14.44 -17.02
N ARG A 82 4.68 -14.93 -16.43
CA ARG A 82 4.30 -16.36 -16.53
C ARG A 82 4.00 -16.81 -17.97
N SER A 83 3.47 -15.91 -18.80
CA SER A 83 3.17 -16.20 -20.19
C SER A 83 4.37 -16.07 -21.13
N GLY A 84 5.51 -15.56 -20.65
CA GLY A 84 6.65 -15.18 -21.51
C GLY A 84 6.37 -13.93 -22.37
N LEU A 85 5.20 -13.31 -22.22
CA LEU A 85 4.82 -12.15 -23.02
C LEU A 85 5.65 -10.91 -22.68
N LEU A 86 6.18 -10.84 -21.45
CA LEU A 86 7.08 -9.76 -21.05
C LEU A 86 8.30 -9.66 -21.98
N GLU A 87 8.96 -10.79 -22.30
CA GLU A 87 10.12 -10.82 -23.19
C GLU A 87 9.77 -10.32 -24.59
N VAL A 88 8.58 -10.68 -25.08
CA VAL A 88 8.08 -10.24 -26.38
C VAL A 88 7.87 -8.72 -26.38
N VAL A 89 7.20 -8.20 -25.36
CA VAL A 89 6.91 -6.77 -25.27
C VAL A 89 8.18 -5.95 -25.08
N GLN A 90 9.17 -6.47 -24.35
CA GLN A 90 10.46 -5.81 -24.14
C GLN A 90 11.30 -5.64 -25.40
N MET A 91 11.01 -6.38 -26.49
CA MET A 91 11.62 -6.10 -27.78
C MET A 91 11.18 -4.75 -28.36
N TYR A 92 10.01 -4.25 -27.97
CA TYR A 92 9.47 -2.96 -28.41
C TYR A 92 9.59 -1.89 -27.32
N GLU A 93 9.28 -2.23 -26.06
CA GLU A 93 9.36 -1.35 -24.89
C GLU A 93 10.27 -1.99 -23.81
N PRO A 94 11.60 -1.82 -23.92
CA PRO A 94 12.56 -2.49 -23.02
C PRO A 94 12.36 -2.18 -21.55
N SER A 95 11.80 -0.99 -21.24
CA SER A 95 11.65 -0.49 -19.89
C SER A 95 10.35 -0.97 -19.20
N LEU A 96 9.43 -1.61 -19.92
CA LEU A 96 8.09 -1.94 -19.41
C LEU A 96 8.11 -2.68 -18.07
N GLY A 97 8.95 -3.72 -17.93
CA GLY A 97 9.04 -4.49 -16.68
C GLY A 97 9.42 -3.60 -15.49
N LYS A 98 10.44 -2.75 -15.67
CA LYS A 98 10.89 -1.81 -14.63
C LYS A 98 9.82 -0.76 -14.31
N GLN A 99 9.09 -0.26 -15.31
CA GLN A 99 7.99 0.68 -15.11
C GLN A 99 6.88 0.08 -14.24
N TYR A 100 6.50 -1.19 -14.45
CA TYR A 100 5.52 -1.87 -13.60
C TYR A 100 6.04 -2.02 -12.16
N GLU A 101 7.30 -2.40 -11.98
CA GLU A 101 7.91 -2.49 -10.65
C GLU A 101 7.94 -1.13 -9.93
N GLU A 102 8.27 -0.05 -10.64
CA GLU A 102 8.23 1.32 -10.13
C GLU A 102 6.82 1.71 -9.70
N GLN A 103 5.83 1.50 -10.56
CA GLN A 103 4.43 1.80 -10.24
C GLN A 103 3.93 1.00 -9.04
N ILE A 104 4.31 -0.28 -8.92
CA ILE A 104 4.01 -1.13 -7.76
C ILE A 104 4.64 -0.52 -6.48
N ARG A 105 5.91 -0.11 -6.53
CA ARG A 105 6.57 0.56 -5.39
C ARG A 105 5.87 1.87 -5.02
N ASP A 106 5.46 2.66 -5.99
CA ASP A 106 4.74 3.91 -5.75
C ASP A 106 3.38 3.67 -5.10
N GLN A 107 2.63 2.64 -5.53
CA GLN A 107 1.37 2.29 -4.88
C GLN A 107 1.57 1.79 -3.46
N LYS A 108 2.63 1.01 -3.19
CA LYS A 108 2.99 0.64 -1.80
C LYS A 108 3.28 1.88 -0.94
N ARG A 109 4.01 2.86 -1.47
CA ARG A 109 4.32 4.12 -0.79
C ARG A 109 3.06 4.96 -0.53
N LEU A 110 2.15 5.04 -1.49
CA LEU A 110 0.88 5.75 -1.31
C LEU A 110 0.02 5.07 -0.24
N TYR A 111 -0.10 3.74 -0.30
CA TYR A 111 -0.80 2.97 0.72
C TYR A 111 -0.20 3.18 2.12
N SER A 112 1.13 3.19 2.27
CA SER A 112 1.78 3.36 3.57
C SER A 112 1.48 4.71 4.22
N GLN A 113 1.05 5.73 3.45
CA GLN A 113 0.63 7.02 4.00
C GLN A 113 -0.63 6.92 4.87
N SER A 114 -1.43 5.86 4.74
CA SER A 114 -2.58 5.59 5.61
C SER A 114 -2.18 5.50 7.10
N TRP A 115 -0.94 5.11 7.39
CA TRP A 115 -0.40 5.05 8.74
C TRP A 115 -0.04 6.42 9.33
N SER A 116 -0.04 7.50 8.55
CA SER A 116 0.41 8.83 9.00
C SER A 116 -0.39 9.33 10.21
N ARG A 117 -1.70 9.08 10.24
CA ARG A 117 -2.59 9.47 11.36
C ARG A 117 -2.24 8.74 12.65
N VAL A 118 -1.96 7.44 12.56
CA VAL A 118 -1.49 6.62 13.69
C VAL A 118 -0.11 7.10 14.16
N LEU A 119 0.80 7.31 13.21
CA LEU A 119 2.18 7.70 13.48
C LEU A 119 2.31 9.11 14.08
N HIS A 120 1.40 10.01 13.76
CA HIS A 120 1.37 11.37 14.33
C HIS A 120 1.44 11.37 15.87
N TYR A 121 0.78 10.41 16.52
CA TYR A 121 0.76 10.32 17.99
C TYR A 121 2.03 9.74 18.61
N VAL A 122 2.85 9.03 17.83
CA VAL A 122 4.00 8.25 18.31
C VAL A 122 5.34 8.69 17.71
N LEU A 123 5.34 9.66 16.79
CA LEU A 123 6.56 10.24 16.21
C LEU A 123 7.09 11.44 17.02
N GLU A 124 6.23 12.19 17.72
CA GLU A 124 6.67 13.33 18.53
C GLU A 124 7.25 12.92 19.91
N VAL A 125 8.01 11.82 19.96
CA VAL A 125 8.63 11.32 21.20
C VAL A 125 9.76 12.23 21.67
N ASP A 126 10.34 13.00 20.74
CA ASP A 126 11.53 13.84 20.95
C ASP A 126 11.23 15.26 21.45
N ARG A 127 9.96 15.65 21.61
CA ARG A 127 9.68 16.83 22.42
C ARG A 127 10.18 16.55 23.84
N PRO A 128 11.00 17.42 24.44
CA PRO A 128 11.49 17.24 25.79
C PRO A 128 10.32 17.42 26.76
N LEU A 129 9.55 16.34 26.93
CA LEU A 129 8.73 16.13 28.12
C LEU A 129 9.71 15.98 29.28
N SER A 130 9.30 16.40 30.47
CA SER A 130 10.12 16.35 31.70
C SER A 130 10.50 14.91 32.14
N THR A 131 10.30 13.91 31.27
CA THR A 131 10.52 12.48 31.47
C THR A 131 11.98 12.13 31.76
N SER A 132 12.95 12.94 31.30
CA SER A 132 14.37 12.75 31.62
C SER A 132 14.67 12.92 33.11
N ALA A 133 14.01 13.88 33.79
CA ALA A 133 14.16 14.09 35.23
C ALA A 133 13.36 13.06 36.08
N VAL A 134 12.30 12.48 35.51
CA VAL A 134 11.46 11.45 36.16
C VAL A 134 12.15 10.09 36.12
N ALA A 135 12.82 9.74 35.00
CA ALA A 135 13.60 8.51 34.87
C ALA A 135 14.86 8.49 35.77
N ALA A 136 15.39 9.66 36.11
CA ALA A 136 16.52 9.84 37.04
C ALA A 136 16.11 9.88 38.53
N GLY A 137 14.86 9.52 38.87
CA GLY A 137 14.42 9.30 40.25
C GLY A 137 14.15 10.55 41.10
N GLY A 138 14.23 11.77 40.52
CA GLY A 138 14.19 13.01 41.30
C GLY A 138 12.92 13.85 41.19
N ALA A 139 12.16 13.77 40.09
CA ALA A 139 11.07 14.72 39.83
C ALA A 139 9.73 14.05 39.51
N LYS A 140 8.65 14.59 40.09
CA LYS A 140 7.27 14.21 39.75
C LYS A 140 6.92 14.76 38.37
N LEU A 141 6.32 13.94 37.50
CA LEU A 141 5.85 14.37 36.20
C LEU A 141 4.86 15.55 36.34
N ARG A 142 4.90 16.54 35.45
CA ARG A 142 3.95 17.67 35.47
C ARG A 142 2.56 17.20 35.02
N ASP A 143 1.49 17.82 35.51
CA ASP A 143 0.12 17.47 35.09
C ASP A 143 -0.11 17.64 33.58
N LYS A 144 0.49 18.67 32.99
CA LYS A 144 0.47 18.88 31.53
C LYS A 144 1.11 17.73 30.76
N ASP A 145 2.23 17.19 31.27
CA ASP A 145 2.93 16.08 30.64
C ASP A 145 2.11 14.78 30.79
N ARG A 146 1.49 14.56 31.96
CA ARG A 146 0.53 13.45 32.17
C ARG A 146 -0.61 13.49 31.16
N GLN A 147 -1.21 14.67 30.99
CA GLN A 147 -2.32 14.84 30.05
C GLN A 147 -1.86 14.59 28.61
N THR A 148 -0.70 15.12 28.22
CA THR A 148 -0.13 14.89 26.88
C THR A 148 0.07 13.40 26.59
N ILE A 149 0.59 12.62 27.54
CA ILE A 149 0.76 11.17 27.37
C ILE A 149 -0.59 10.47 27.18
N LYS A 150 -1.60 10.83 28.01
CA LYS A 150 -2.97 10.30 27.88
C LYS A 150 -3.59 10.59 26.52
N ASP A 151 -3.43 11.83 26.04
CA ASP A 151 -3.98 12.27 24.75
C ASP A 151 -3.32 11.51 23.59
N LYS A 152 -2.00 11.29 23.66
CA LYS A 152 -1.26 10.51 22.66
C LYS A 152 -1.72 9.05 22.60
N PHE A 153 -1.82 8.36 23.73
CA PHE A 153 -2.33 6.98 23.76
C PHE A 153 -3.78 6.90 23.27
N THR A 154 -4.64 7.83 23.71
CA THR A 154 -6.05 7.87 23.28
C THR A 154 -6.17 8.09 21.77
N GLY A 155 -5.41 9.04 21.24
CA GLY A 155 -5.34 9.31 19.81
C GLY A 155 -4.84 8.11 19.01
N PHE A 156 -3.71 7.53 19.42
CA PHE A 156 -3.17 6.31 18.80
C PHE A 156 -4.20 5.18 18.77
N ASN A 157 -4.86 4.88 19.89
CA ASN A 157 -5.86 3.80 19.97
C ASN A 157 -7.01 4.03 18.99
N ARG A 158 -7.54 5.26 18.93
CA ARG A 158 -8.65 5.62 18.03
C ARG A 158 -8.24 5.47 16.57
N GLU A 159 -7.10 6.03 16.17
CA GLU A 159 -6.65 5.97 14.79
C GLU A 159 -6.27 4.54 14.37
N LEU A 160 -5.67 3.75 15.26
CA LEU A 160 -5.36 2.35 14.99
C LEU A 160 -6.62 1.51 14.80
N GLU A 161 -7.64 1.70 15.63
CA GLU A 161 -8.92 0.99 15.53
C GLU A 161 -9.65 1.31 14.23
N GLU A 162 -9.66 2.58 13.84
CA GLU A 162 -10.23 2.99 12.56
C GLU A 162 -9.47 2.41 11.38
N LEU A 163 -8.13 2.45 11.42
CA LEU A 163 -7.29 1.86 10.39
C LEU A 163 -7.51 0.35 10.27
N TYR A 164 -7.56 -0.36 11.39
CA TYR A 164 -7.83 -1.80 11.43
C TYR A 164 -9.21 -2.13 10.84
N ARG A 165 -10.24 -1.36 11.22
CA ARG A 165 -11.61 -1.54 10.70
C ARG A 165 -11.66 -1.42 9.18
N VAL A 166 -11.02 -0.39 8.63
CA VAL A 166 -11.00 -0.14 7.18
C VAL A 166 -10.15 -1.17 6.44
N GLN A 167 -8.91 -1.42 6.89
CA GLN A 167 -7.97 -2.25 6.15
C GLN A 167 -8.25 -3.75 6.24
N LYS A 168 -8.98 -4.20 7.26
CA LYS A 168 -9.49 -5.58 7.29
C LYS A 168 -10.47 -5.86 6.14
N ALA A 169 -11.19 -4.85 5.68
CA ALA A 169 -12.14 -4.96 4.57
C ALA A 169 -11.47 -4.92 3.19
N TYR A 170 -10.18 -4.59 3.11
CA TYR A 170 -9.47 -4.57 1.84
C TYR A 170 -9.22 -5.98 1.31
N ALA A 171 -9.28 -6.15 0.00
CA ALA A 171 -8.96 -7.42 -0.65
C ALA A 171 -7.56 -7.32 -1.26
N VAL A 172 -6.67 -8.25 -0.92
CA VAL A 172 -5.38 -8.45 -1.62
C VAL A 172 -5.30 -9.92 -1.98
N PRO A 173 -5.75 -10.35 -3.18
CA PRO A 173 -5.91 -11.77 -3.51
C PRO A 173 -4.60 -12.55 -3.58
N ASP A 174 -3.52 -11.90 -4.02
CA ASP A 174 -2.20 -12.53 -4.12
C ASP A 174 -1.56 -12.68 -2.74
N VAL A 175 -1.22 -13.92 -2.37
CA VAL A 175 -0.72 -14.26 -1.03
C VAL A 175 0.66 -13.68 -0.77
N GLU A 176 1.56 -13.71 -1.76
CA GLU A 176 2.93 -13.18 -1.59
C GLU A 176 2.89 -11.66 -1.40
N LEU A 177 2.06 -10.98 -2.19
CA LEU A 177 1.83 -9.54 -2.08
C LEU A 177 1.19 -9.17 -0.73
N ARG A 178 0.17 -9.92 -0.30
CA ARG A 178 -0.53 -9.71 0.97
C ARG A 178 0.43 -9.82 2.14
N GLU A 179 1.21 -10.90 2.19
CA GLU A 179 2.16 -11.13 3.27
C GLU A 179 3.33 -10.12 3.21
N SER A 180 3.75 -9.70 2.01
CA SER A 180 4.70 -8.59 1.86
C SER A 180 4.15 -7.29 2.45
N LEU A 181 2.90 -6.91 2.18
CA LEU A 181 2.31 -5.69 2.73
C LEU A 181 2.20 -5.74 4.25
N LYS A 182 1.82 -6.89 4.82
CA LYS A 182 1.79 -7.08 6.28
C LYS A 182 3.17 -6.89 6.90
N ARG A 183 4.22 -7.45 6.29
CA ARG A 183 5.61 -7.24 6.73
C ARG A 183 6.02 -5.76 6.63
N ASP A 184 5.81 -5.13 5.48
CA ASP A 184 6.15 -3.73 5.22
C ASP A 184 5.46 -2.81 6.28
N ASN A 185 4.19 -3.07 6.61
CA ASN A 185 3.45 -2.35 7.65
C ASN A 185 4.08 -2.52 9.04
N LYS A 186 4.42 -3.74 9.42
CA LYS A 186 5.04 -4.04 10.72
C LYS A 186 6.39 -3.33 10.86
N GLU A 187 7.25 -3.43 9.84
CA GLU A 187 8.55 -2.77 9.80
C GLU A 187 8.41 -1.24 9.86
N PHE A 188 7.37 -0.69 9.25
CA PHE A 188 7.14 0.76 9.24
C PHE A 188 6.68 1.30 10.60
N VAL A 189 5.83 0.57 11.32
CA VAL A 189 5.09 1.08 12.49
C VAL A 189 5.63 0.58 13.82
N LEU A 190 5.94 -0.72 13.92
CA LEU A 190 6.26 -1.35 15.21
C LEU A 190 7.49 -0.74 15.91
N PRO A 191 8.60 -0.40 15.22
CA PRO A 191 9.75 0.20 15.89
C PRO A 191 9.39 1.52 16.58
N LYS A 192 8.61 2.37 15.90
CA LYS A 192 8.19 3.69 16.41
C LYS A 192 7.23 3.53 17.59
N TYR A 193 6.24 2.65 17.45
CA TYR A 193 5.28 2.39 18.53
C TYR A 193 5.94 1.76 19.75
N LYS A 194 6.86 0.81 19.54
CA LYS A 194 7.60 0.16 20.63
C LYS A 194 8.42 1.18 21.42
N MET A 195 9.16 2.05 20.73
CA MET A 195 9.90 3.13 21.40
C MET A 195 8.98 4.04 22.22
N PHE A 196 7.83 4.43 21.67
CA PHE A 196 6.83 5.22 22.40
C PHE A 196 6.27 4.48 23.61
N TYR A 197 5.87 3.21 23.43
CA TYR A 197 5.29 2.37 24.47
C TYR A 197 6.28 2.17 25.62
N ASP A 198 7.49 1.71 25.32
CA ASP A 198 8.54 1.41 26.31
C ASP A 198 8.94 2.66 27.11
N LYS A 199 8.90 3.85 26.48
CA LYS A 199 9.18 5.12 27.16
C LYS A 199 8.16 5.48 28.22
N TYR A 200 6.88 5.16 28.02
CA TYR A 200 5.78 5.66 28.87
C TYR A 200 5.09 4.59 29.71
N VAL A 201 5.26 3.30 29.40
CA VAL A 201 4.59 2.19 30.11
C VAL A 201 4.91 2.20 31.62
N SER A 202 6.16 2.47 32.00
CA SER A 202 6.60 2.51 33.40
C SER A 202 6.45 3.88 34.06
N VAL A 203 5.91 4.87 33.34
CA VAL A 203 5.74 6.23 33.86
C VAL A 203 4.39 6.35 34.57
N PRO A 204 4.31 6.85 35.81
CA PRO A 204 3.05 7.00 36.55
C PRO A 204 2.24 8.21 36.05
N PHE A 205 1.76 8.16 34.81
CA PHE A 205 1.02 9.26 34.18
C PHE A 205 -0.50 9.22 34.46
N THR A 206 -1.01 8.10 34.95
CA THR A 206 -2.44 7.86 35.21
C THR A 206 -2.64 6.88 36.35
N LYS A 207 -3.79 6.93 37.02
CA LYS A 207 -4.23 5.91 37.99
C LYS A 207 -4.94 4.72 37.34
N ASN A 208 -5.36 4.86 36.07
CA ASN A 208 -6.06 3.83 35.31
C ASN A 208 -5.27 3.53 34.03
N PRO A 209 -4.19 2.73 34.08
CA PRO A 209 -3.33 2.45 32.93
C PRO A 209 -4.06 1.75 31.78
N ASP A 210 -4.93 0.79 32.08
CA ASP A 210 -5.64 -0.05 31.09
C ASP A 210 -6.52 0.76 30.13
N LYS A 211 -6.98 1.95 30.55
CA LYS A 211 -7.74 2.86 29.69
C LYS A 211 -6.90 3.39 28.52
N TYR A 212 -5.60 3.56 28.72
CA TYR A 212 -4.69 4.21 27.77
C TYR A 212 -3.75 3.20 27.10
N LEU A 213 -3.18 2.28 27.86
CA LEU A 213 -2.28 1.22 27.40
C LEU A 213 -3.08 0.02 26.83
N LYS A 214 -3.99 0.28 25.89
CA LYS A 214 -4.93 -0.72 25.36
C LYS A 214 -4.26 -1.82 24.52
N TYR A 215 -3.20 -1.46 23.81
CA TYR A 215 -2.47 -2.36 22.93
C TYR A 215 -1.00 -2.42 23.31
N THR A 216 -0.45 -3.62 23.41
CA THR A 216 1.00 -3.84 23.44
C THR A 216 1.56 -3.87 22.01
N PRO A 217 2.87 -3.68 21.80
CA PRO A 217 3.48 -3.82 20.47
C PRO A 217 3.18 -5.19 19.81
N LEU A 218 3.11 -6.27 20.61
CA LEU A 218 2.73 -7.59 20.11
C LEU A 218 1.27 -7.63 19.65
N GLN A 219 0.35 -7.02 20.41
CA GLN A 219 -1.06 -6.94 19.99
C GLN A 219 -1.24 -6.11 18.71
N VAL A 220 -0.50 -5.01 18.54
CA VAL A 220 -0.49 -4.24 17.28
C VAL A 220 0.00 -5.09 16.12
N SER A 221 1.06 -5.88 16.32
CA SER A 221 1.53 -6.85 15.31
C SER A 221 0.43 -7.84 14.92
N ASN A 222 -0.26 -8.42 15.89
CA ASN A 222 -1.33 -9.40 15.66
C ASN A 222 -2.56 -8.79 14.98
N LEU A 223 -2.82 -7.49 15.17
CA LEU A 223 -3.87 -6.78 14.44
C LEU A 223 -3.50 -6.65 12.95
N ILE A 224 -2.23 -6.32 12.64
CA ILE A 224 -1.74 -6.23 11.26
C ILE A 224 -1.81 -7.59 10.55
N ASP A 225 -1.64 -8.70 11.28
CA ASP A 225 -1.76 -10.05 10.71
C ASP A 225 -3.15 -10.37 10.15
N GLN A 226 -4.18 -9.67 10.62
CA GLN A 226 -5.57 -9.79 10.18
C GLN A 226 -5.96 -8.75 9.12
N PHE A 227 -4.99 -8.01 8.59
CA PHE A 227 -5.26 -7.10 7.48
C PHE A 227 -5.50 -7.89 6.20
N PHE A 228 -6.35 -7.33 5.34
CA PHE A 228 -6.67 -7.88 4.02
C PHE A 228 -7.45 -9.21 4.03
N ASP A 229 -8.13 -9.54 5.14
CA ASP A 229 -8.85 -10.80 5.32
C ASP A 229 -10.12 -10.93 4.46
N ALA A 230 -10.62 -9.84 3.85
CA ALA A 230 -11.82 -9.88 3.02
C ALA A 230 -11.69 -10.76 1.75
N ALA A 231 -10.45 -11.13 1.36
CA ALA A 231 -10.17 -12.04 0.25
C ALA A 231 -9.26 -13.21 0.67
N ALA A 232 -9.15 -13.48 1.97
CA ALA A 232 -8.39 -14.60 2.52
C ALA A 232 -9.20 -15.90 2.56
#